data_AF-A0AAD9MBA5-F1
#
_entry.id   AF-A0AAD9MBA5-F1
#
_cell.length_a   1.000
_cell.length_b   1.000
_cell.length_c   1.000
_cell.angle_alpha   90.00
_cell.angle_beta   90.00
_cell.angle_gamma   90.00
#
_symmetry.space_group_name_H-M   'P 1'
#
loop_
_entity.id
_entity.type
_entity.pdbx_description
1 polymer ?
#
loop_
_entity_poly.entity_id
_entity_poly.type
_entity_poly.pdbx_seq_one_letter_code
_entity_poly.pdbx_strand_id
1 'polypeptide(L)'
;MAAKYPSVDEVFHVKSGTTHGGCDKYKRTLNGWWSDCQLLIDASMALITDAKDNPDSRQYLETFFKIDSAPHHPHRNVFKNFRNVHRILKSDFYNSGPDRPWPYRLRDDGMTYEQLNPEMAAEAQRLDGQNSIVFWLPDFGWFRPGLRGEADICEKDGKEVGETFSPRAWLPGMIMLCMNNIARLHHGLLPDLQPIRQSGLRVDQAALTSTTLFHELFHLVLPFDPEDHAYDLDDCLHLTARQAVDNPQSYLFFALAAWLAHENPRYSFATGVSQRID
;
A
#
# COMPACT_ATOMS: atom_id res chain seq x y z
N MET A 1 24.02 4.59 12.27
CA MET A 1 23.41 3.40 11.66
C MET A 1 22.01 3.79 11.24
N ALA A 2 21.61 3.57 9.98
CA ALA A 2 20.22 3.76 9.60
C ALA A 2 19.34 2.83 10.46
N ALA A 3 18.21 3.32 10.97
CA ALA A 3 17.30 2.50 11.75
C ALA A 3 16.81 1.35 10.86
N LYS A 4 17.03 0.11 11.29
CA LYS A 4 16.58 -1.08 10.57
C LYS A 4 15.06 -1.15 10.65
N TYR A 5 14.39 -1.32 9.52
CA TYR A 5 12.96 -1.60 9.49
C TYR A 5 12.68 -3.00 10.09
N PRO A 6 11.60 -3.15 10.87
CA PRO A 6 11.10 -4.46 11.30
C PRO A 6 10.65 -5.30 10.09
N SER A 7 10.57 -6.62 10.27
CA SER A 7 9.94 -7.51 9.29
C SER A 7 8.42 -7.34 9.26
N VAL A 8 7.77 -7.88 8.22
CA VAL A 8 6.31 -7.78 8.10
C VAL A 8 5.59 -8.43 9.27
N ASP A 9 6.11 -9.54 9.82
CA ASP A 9 5.55 -10.26 10.97
C ASP A 9 5.83 -9.59 12.33
N GLU A 10 6.73 -8.62 12.38
CA GLU A 10 6.95 -7.75 13.55
C GLU A 10 5.96 -6.57 13.57
N VAL A 11 5.38 -6.19 12.42
CA VAL A 11 4.42 -5.08 12.29
C VAL A 11 2.98 -5.57 12.17
N PHE A 12 2.77 -6.65 11.43
CA PHE A 12 1.48 -7.26 11.15
C PHE A 12 1.36 -8.59 11.85
N HIS A 13 0.15 -8.91 12.30
CA HIS A 13 -0.23 -10.29 12.54
C HIS A 13 -0.47 -10.99 11.20
N VAL A 14 0.54 -11.74 10.76
CA VAL A 14 0.49 -12.55 9.54
C VAL A 14 -0.07 -13.93 9.87
N LYS A 15 -1.19 -14.33 9.23
CA LYS A 15 -1.82 -15.62 9.50
C LYS A 15 -0.85 -16.78 9.21
N SER A 16 -0.56 -17.59 10.23
CA SER A 16 0.28 -18.79 10.08
C SER A 16 -0.45 -19.94 9.39
N GLY A 17 0.30 -20.96 8.95
CA GLY A 17 -0.22 -22.16 8.31
C GLY A 17 -0.10 -22.13 6.79
N THR A 18 -0.49 -23.25 6.16
CA THR A 18 -0.42 -23.46 4.70
C THR A 18 -1.78 -23.63 4.03
N THR A 19 -2.86 -23.67 4.81
CA THR A 19 -4.26 -23.84 4.38
C THR A 19 -5.10 -22.63 4.80
N HIS A 20 -6.29 -22.47 4.20
CA HIS A 20 -7.29 -21.46 4.58
C HIS A 20 -6.72 -20.03 4.75
N GLY A 21 -5.93 -19.56 3.79
CA GLY A 21 -5.32 -18.23 3.85
C GLY A 21 -4.05 -18.10 4.69
N GLY A 22 -3.48 -19.22 5.17
CA GLY A 22 -2.17 -19.22 5.83
C GLY A 22 -1.02 -18.77 4.92
N CYS A 23 -0.08 -18.02 5.49
CA CYS A 23 0.98 -17.32 4.78
C CYS A 23 2.34 -18.02 4.78
N ASP A 24 2.49 -19.18 5.42
CA ASP A 24 3.82 -19.76 5.69
C ASP A 24 4.62 -20.01 4.39
N LYS A 25 3.95 -20.50 3.34
CA LYS A 25 4.58 -20.72 2.02
C LYS A 25 4.97 -19.43 1.29
N TYR A 26 4.41 -18.28 1.69
CA TYR A 26 4.64 -16.97 1.06
C TYR A 26 5.48 -16.02 1.91
N LYS A 27 5.89 -16.43 3.13
CA LYS A 27 6.62 -15.56 4.08
C LYS A 27 7.86 -14.92 3.47
N ARG A 28 8.60 -15.64 2.61
CA ARG A 28 9.76 -15.08 1.90
C ARG A 28 9.35 -13.97 0.92
N THR A 29 8.31 -14.22 0.13
CA THR A 29 7.77 -13.26 -0.83
C THR A 29 7.26 -12.01 -0.13
N LEU A 30 6.48 -12.16 0.93
CA LEU A 30 5.94 -11.05 1.72
C LEU A 30 7.05 -10.19 2.33
N ASN A 31 8.12 -10.79 2.85
CA ASN A 31 9.28 -10.05 3.34
C ASN A 31 10.03 -9.29 2.23
N GLY A 32 10.10 -9.87 1.03
CA GLY A 32 10.65 -9.17 -0.13
C GLY A 32 9.81 -7.94 -0.49
N TRP A 33 8.48 -8.10 -0.58
CA TRP A 33 7.58 -6.99 -0.88
C TRP A 33 7.57 -5.92 0.19
N TRP A 34 7.64 -6.33 1.45
CA TRP A 34 7.80 -5.42 2.58
C TRP A 34 9.08 -4.59 2.46
N SER A 35 10.18 -5.19 1.99
CA SER A 35 11.44 -4.48 1.72
C SER A 35 11.28 -3.49 0.56
N ASP A 36 10.57 -3.87 -0.51
CA ASP A 36 10.25 -2.94 -1.61
C ASP A 36 9.43 -1.74 -1.11
N CYS A 37 8.44 -1.96 -0.24
CA CYS A 37 7.68 -0.86 0.38
C CYS A 37 8.60 0.13 1.14
N GLN A 38 9.66 -0.36 1.78
CA GLN A 38 10.64 0.48 2.47
C GLN A 38 11.48 1.31 1.49
N LEU A 39 11.91 0.72 0.38
CA LEU A 39 12.65 1.45 -0.66
C LEU A 39 11.78 2.55 -1.28
N LEU A 40 10.53 2.23 -1.60
CA LEU A 40 9.56 3.17 -2.14
C LEU A 40 9.27 4.32 -1.17
N ILE A 41 9.07 4.02 0.13
CA ILE A 41 8.76 5.07 1.11
C ILE A 41 9.95 6.00 1.33
N ASP A 42 11.17 5.45 1.40
CA ASP A 42 12.39 6.24 1.65
C ASP A 42 12.68 7.17 0.48
N ALA A 43 12.58 6.66 -0.76
CA ALA A 43 12.74 7.46 -1.97
C ALA A 43 11.68 8.57 -2.08
N SER A 44 10.42 8.25 -1.76
CA SER A 44 9.33 9.24 -1.75
C SER A 44 9.56 10.34 -0.73
N MET A 45 9.93 9.98 0.49
CA MET A 45 10.18 10.96 1.57
C MET A 45 11.36 11.86 1.25
N ALA A 46 12.42 11.32 0.63
CA ALA A 46 13.55 12.10 0.15
C ALA A 46 13.12 13.11 -0.93
N LEU A 47 12.39 12.66 -1.96
CA LEU A 47 11.95 13.50 -3.07
C LEU A 47 11.00 14.61 -2.61
N ILE A 48 10.03 14.31 -1.72
CA ILE A 48 9.11 15.32 -1.19
C ILE A 48 9.84 16.36 -0.32
N THR A 49 10.86 15.94 0.43
CA THR A 49 11.67 16.86 1.23
C THR A 49 12.46 17.81 0.32
N ASP A 50 13.04 17.28 -0.75
CA ASP A 50 13.83 18.02 -1.73
C ASP A 50 12.98 19.00 -2.57
N ALA A 51 11.70 18.67 -2.81
CA ALA A 51 10.76 19.52 -3.55
C ALA A 51 10.55 20.92 -2.94
N LYS A 52 10.97 21.16 -1.70
CA LYS A 52 10.97 22.52 -1.15
C LYS A 52 11.87 23.47 -1.94
N ASP A 53 13.03 22.97 -2.36
CA ASP A 53 14.11 23.79 -2.93
C ASP A 53 14.47 23.36 -4.37
N ASN A 54 14.02 22.18 -4.82
CA ASN A 54 14.28 21.64 -6.16
C ASN A 54 13.03 21.69 -7.08
N PRO A 55 13.07 22.43 -8.20
CA PRO A 55 11.99 22.45 -9.19
C PRO A 55 11.66 21.08 -9.83
N ASP A 56 12.66 20.23 -10.09
CA ASP A 56 12.42 18.90 -10.69
C ASP A 56 11.60 18.03 -9.73
N SER A 57 11.99 17.98 -8.45
CA SER A 57 11.24 17.27 -7.41
C SER A 57 9.81 17.81 -7.23
N ARG A 58 9.56 19.12 -7.44
CA ARG A 58 8.19 19.68 -7.45
C ARG A 58 7.35 19.17 -8.61
N GLN A 59 7.97 18.97 -9.77
CA GLN A 59 7.26 18.48 -10.95
C GLN A 59 6.67 17.09 -10.73
N TYR A 60 7.28 16.22 -9.91
CA TYR A 60 6.65 14.94 -9.53
C TYR A 60 5.32 15.17 -8.78
N LEU A 61 5.32 16.09 -7.81
CA LEU A 61 4.11 16.40 -7.03
C LEU A 61 3.01 17.02 -7.91
N GLU A 62 3.40 17.86 -8.86
CA GLU A 62 2.47 18.42 -9.85
C GLU A 62 1.92 17.33 -10.78
N THR A 63 2.76 16.44 -11.31
CA THR A 63 2.35 15.39 -12.23
C THR A 63 1.40 14.39 -11.58
N PHE A 64 1.75 13.84 -10.42
CA PHE A 64 1.01 12.74 -9.81
C PHE A 64 -0.14 13.19 -8.90
N PHE A 65 -0.08 14.41 -8.35
CA PHE A 65 -1.10 14.90 -7.41
C PHE A 65 -1.78 16.21 -7.83
N LYS A 66 -1.41 16.78 -8.99
CA LYS A 66 -1.91 18.09 -9.47
C LYS A 66 -1.74 19.21 -8.43
N ILE A 67 -0.71 19.07 -7.60
CA ILE A 67 -0.37 20.06 -6.60
C ILE A 67 0.54 21.07 -7.27
N ASP A 68 0.03 22.30 -7.43
CA ASP A 68 0.80 23.42 -7.97
C ASP A 68 2.11 23.59 -7.19
N SER A 69 3.19 23.81 -7.93
CA SER A 69 4.57 24.04 -7.48
C SER A 69 4.75 25.30 -6.61
N ALA A 70 3.67 26.07 -6.38
CA ALA A 70 3.66 27.23 -5.52
C ALA A 70 4.08 26.85 -4.09
N PRO A 71 5.03 27.59 -3.46
CA PRO A 71 5.69 27.21 -2.21
C PRO A 71 4.78 27.19 -0.95
N HIS A 72 3.47 27.40 -1.10
CA HIS A 72 2.54 27.56 0.01
C HIS A 72 1.35 26.59 -0.11
N HIS A 73 1.58 25.39 0.44
CA HIS A 73 0.60 24.62 1.25
C HIS A 73 -0.21 23.40 0.75
N PRO A 74 -0.19 22.89 -0.50
CA PRO A 74 -0.98 21.68 -0.80
C PRO A 74 -0.26 20.34 -0.51
N HIS A 75 1.07 20.31 -0.39
CA HIS A 75 1.81 19.05 -0.14
C HIS A 75 1.60 18.44 1.27
N ARG A 76 0.95 19.15 2.20
CA ARG A 76 0.85 18.71 3.60
C ARG A 76 0.12 17.38 3.74
N ASN A 77 -0.90 17.13 2.93
CA ASN A 77 -1.67 15.88 2.98
C ASN A 77 -0.86 14.71 2.39
N VAL A 78 -0.28 14.90 1.21
CA VAL A 78 0.60 13.90 0.56
C VAL A 78 1.75 13.51 1.49
N PHE A 79 2.48 14.50 2.02
CA PHE A 79 3.56 14.26 2.98
C PHE A 79 3.06 13.59 4.27
N LYS A 80 1.91 14.00 4.80
CA LYS A 80 1.31 13.36 5.98
C LYS A 80 1.02 11.88 5.72
N ASN A 81 0.51 11.54 4.54
CA ASN A 81 0.12 10.18 4.17
C ASN A 81 1.36 9.30 3.96
N PHE A 82 2.37 9.75 3.22
CA PHE A 82 3.67 9.06 3.15
C PHE A 82 4.30 8.88 4.54
N ARG A 83 4.30 9.94 5.37
CA ARG A 83 4.81 9.83 6.74
C ARG A 83 4.01 8.82 7.57
N ASN A 84 2.71 8.70 7.36
CA ASN A 84 1.89 7.72 8.06
C ASN A 84 2.24 6.28 7.63
N VAL A 85 2.39 6.01 6.33
CA VAL A 85 2.87 4.71 5.83
C VAL A 85 4.28 4.41 6.35
N HIS A 86 5.20 5.38 6.29
CA HIS A 86 6.56 5.25 6.84
C HIS A 86 6.54 4.87 8.32
N ARG A 87 5.61 5.43 9.10
CA ARG A 87 5.42 5.05 10.51
C ARG A 87 4.85 3.64 10.68
N ILE A 88 3.99 3.17 9.77
CA ILE A 88 3.53 1.76 9.78
C ILE A 88 4.73 0.86 9.54
N LEU A 89 5.52 1.16 8.50
CA LEU A 89 6.72 0.40 8.14
C LEU A 89 7.72 0.32 9.30
N LYS A 90 7.83 1.36 10.14
CA LYS A 90 8.69 1.38 11.34
C LYS A 90 8.07 0.81 12.62
N SER A 91 6.86 0.27 12.56
CA SER A 91 6.09 -0.12 13.76
C SER A 91 5.79 1.04 14.72
N ASP A 92 5.97 2.29 14.30
CA ASP A 92 5.80 3.49 15.11
C ASP A 92 4.38 4.06 15.01
N PHE A 93 3.57 3.59 14.07
CA PHE A 93 2.26 4.18 13.80
C PHE A 93 1.27 4.00 14.96
N TYR A 94 1.30 2.84 15.62
CA TYR A 94 0.34 2.46 16.66
C TYR A 94 0.82 2.77 18.08
N ASN A 95 2.12 3.04 18.27
CA ASN A 95 2.67 3.44 19.57
C ASN A 95 2.36 4.92 19.95
N SER A 96 1.52 5.65 19.18
CA SER A 96 1.23 7.06 19.43
C SER A 96 -0.24 7.36 19.72
N GLY A 97 -0.60 7.37 21.01
CA GLY A 97 -1.72 8.15 21.56
C GLY A 97 -3.08 7.45 21.72
N PRO A 98 -3.91 7.93 22.65
CA PRO A 98 -5.15 7.28 23.10
C PRO A 98 -6.38 7.44 22.17
N ASP A 99 -6.32 8.31 21.15
CA ASP A 99 -7.51 8.75 20.38
C ASP A 99 -7.58 8.18 18.95
N ARG A 100 -7.09 6.97 18.70
CA ARG A 100 -7.17 6.36 17.35
C ARG A 100 -8.20 5.23 17.28
N PRO A 101 -8.91 5.11 16.14
CA PRO A 101 -9.88 4.05 15.93
C PRO A 101 -9.13 2.72 15.97
N TRP A 102 -9.44 1.93 16.98
CA TRP A 102 -8.99 0.55 17.08
C TRP A 102 -9.56 -0.23 15.90
N PRO A 103 -8.77 -1.14 15.29
CA PRO A 103 -9.28 -2.06 14.29
C PRO A 103 -10.28 -3.10 14.84
N TYR A 104 -10.63 -3.09 16.13
CA TYR A 104 -11.53 -4.10 16.71
C TYR A 104 -12.57 -3.55 17.69
N ARG A 105 -13.05 -2.30 17.54
CA ARG A 105 -14.39 -2.01 18.05
C ARG A 105 -15.44 -2.53 17.06
N LEU A 106 -15.60 -3.86 17.02
CA LEU A 106 -16.77 -4.56 16.46
C LEU A 106 -18.10 -4.11 17.12
N ARG A 107 -18.05 -3.21 18.11
CA ARG A 107 -19.20 -2.83 18.92
C ARG A 107 -20.08 -1.75 18.29
N ASP A 108 -19.57 -0.96 17.35
CA ASP A 108 -20.29 0.24 16.88
C ASP A 108 -21.11 -0.01 15.60
N ASP A 109 -20.88 -1.11 14.87
CA ASP A 109 -21.67 -1.51 13.69
C ASP A 109 -22.69 -2.63 13.97
N GLY A 110 -22.74 -3.13 15.22
CA GLY A 110 -23.72 -4.12 15.67
C GLY A 110 -23.41 -5.57 15.29
N MET A 111 -22.19 -5.86 14.80
CA MET A 111 -21.79 -7.25 14.58
C MET A 111 -21.18 -7.89 15.83
N THR A 112 -21.59 -9.13 16.12
CA THR A 112 -21.04 -9.91 17.23
C THR A 112 -20.03 -10.92 16.71
N TYR A 113 -19.06 -11.31 17.54
CA TYR A 113 -18.10 -12.39 17.24
C TYR A 113 -18.79 -13.68 16.78
N GLU A 114 -20.06 -13.89 17.12
CA GLU A 114 -20.88 -15.06 16.78
C GLU A 114 -21.22 -15.14 15.27
N GLN A 115 -21.09 -14.03 14.54
CA GLN A 115 -21.33 -13.95 13.10
C GLN A 115 -20.09 -14.31 12.27
N LEU A 116 -18.92 -14.37 12.91
CA LEU A 116 -17.69 -14.88 12.32
C LEU A 116 -17.65 -16.40 12.45
N ASN A 117 -16.87 -17.07 11.60
CA ASN A 117 -16.56 -18.46 11.89
C ASN A 117 -15.80 -18.59 13.23
N PRO A 118 -15.86 -19.74 13.92
CA PRO A 118 -15.28 -19.88 15.27
C PRO A 118 -13.77 -19.61 15.35
N GLU A 119 -12.99 -19.94 14.32
CA GLU A 119 -11.54 -19.71 14.31
C GLU A 119 -11.23 -18.22 14.21
N MET A 120 -11.95 -17.49 13.36
CA MET A 120 -11.86 -16.03 13.28
C MET A 120 -12.33 -15.36 14.56
N ALA A 121 -13.43 -15.83 15.13
CA ALA A 121 -13.93 -15.28 16.39
C ALA A 121 -12.87 -15.44 17.48
N ALA A 122 -12.24 -16.61 17.58
CA ALA A 122 -11.16 -16.87 18.51
C ALA A 122 -9.93 -16.01 18.22
N GLU A 123 -9.54 -15.86 16.96
CA GLU A 123 -8.38 -15.07 16.56
C GLU A 123 -8.60 -13.57 16.74
N ALA A 124 -9.77 -13.05 16.35
CA ALA A 124 -10.18 -11.67 16.60
C ALA A 124 -10.27 -11.39 18.10
N GLN A 125 -10.78 -12.32 18.92
CA GLN A 125 -10.75 -12.21 20.38
C GLN A 125 -9.33 -12.24 20.94
N ARG A 126 -8.42 -13.04 20.36
CA ARG A 126 -7.00 -13.10 20.75
C ARG A 126 -6.27 -11.80 20.41
N LEU A 127 -6.61 -11.20 19.28
CA LEU A 127 -6.07 -9.94 18.78
C LEU A 127 -6.74 -8.71 19.39
N ASP A 128 -7.90 -8.87 20.04
CA ASP A 128 -8.59 -7.79 20.75
C ASP A 128 -7.67 -7.19 21.82
N GLY A 129 -7.38 -5.89 21.69
CA GLY A 129 -6.41 -5.18 22.54
C GLY A 129 -4.94 -5.32 22.13
N GLN A 130 -4.60 -6.07 21.08
CA GLN A 130 -3.25 -6.09 20.48
C GLN A 130 -3.13 -4.97 19.42
N ASN A 131 -2.03 -4.22 19.44
CA ASN A 131 -1.72 -3.17 18.45
C ASN A 131 -1.21 -3.79 17.14
N SER A 132 -2.00 -4.63 16.47
CA SER A 132 -1.58 -5.39 15.29
C SER A 132 -2.50 -5.16 14.09
N ILE A 133 -1.92 -4.88 12.92
CA ILE A 133 -2.63 -4.90 11.63
C ILE A 133 -2.68 -6.36 11.17
N VAL A 134 -3.78 -6.79 10.55
CA VAL A 134 -3.96 -8.19 10.18
C VAL A 134 -3.68 -8.38 8.69
N PHE A 135 -2.83 -9.35 8.35
CA PHE A 135 -2.40 -9.63 6.98
C PHE A 135 -2.77 -11.04 6.53
N TRP A 136 -3.70 -11.15 5.57
CA TRP A 136 -4.36 -12.41 5.20
C TRP A 136 -4.22 -12.72 3.71
N LEU A 137 -4.26 -14.02 3.38
CA LEU A 137 -4.33 -14.52 2.01
C LEU A 137 -5.67 -15.24 1.83
N PRO A 138 -6.21 -15.43 0.60
CA PRO A 138 -7.62 -15.77 0.43
C PRO A 138 -8.06 -17.09 1.06
N ASP A 139 -9.15 -17.00 1.80
CA ASP A 139 -10.29 -17.94 1.87
C ASP A 139 -11.51 -17.21 2.48
N PHE A 140 -11.96 -16.13 1.84
CA PHE A 140 -12.98 -15.24 2.40
C PHE A 140 -14.34 -15.92 2.59
N GLY A 141 -14.67 -16.85 1.70
CA GLY A 141 -15.88 -17.67 1.80
C GLY A 141 -15.88 -18.59 3.02
N TRP A 142 -14.71 -18.99 3.52
CA TRP A 142 -14.59 -19.74 4.76
C TRP A 142 -14.85 -18.87 5.99
N PHE A 143 -14.52 -17.58 5.92
CA PHE A 143 -14.65 -16.61 7.00
C PHE A 143 -16.09 -16.19 7.30
N ARG A 144 -16.93 -16.11 6.27
CA ARG A 144 -18.35 -15.78 6.43
C ARG A 144 -19.21 -16.87 5.81
N PRO A 145 -19.60 -17.91 6.59
CA PRO A 145 -20.43 -19.00 6.10
C PRO A 145 -21.75 -18.53 5.46
N GLY A 146 -22.27 -17.36 5.89
CA GLY A 146 -23.47 -16.73 5.33
C GLY A 146 -23.28 -16.02 3.98
N LEU A 147 -22.04 -15.81 3.53
CA LEU A 147 -21.70 -15.33 2.17
C LEU A 147 -21.32 -16.49 1.24
N ARG A 148 -21.51 -17.75 1.64
CA ARG A 148 -21.29 -18.92 0.76
C ARG A 148 -22.21 -18.80 -0.47
N GLY A 149 -21.65 -18.32 -1.57
CA GLY A 149 -22.36 -18.08 -2.83
C GLY A 149 -22.01 -16.73 -3.48
N GLU A 150 -21.55 -15.76 -2.70
CA GLU A 150 -20.79 -14.63 -3.22
C GLU A 150 -19.36 -15.13 -3.41
N ALA A 151 -18.85 -15.07 -4.65
CA ALA A 151 -17.50 -15.52 -4.93
C ALA A 151 -16.51 -14.80 -4.00
N ASP A 152 -15.54 -15.55 -3.46
CA ASP A 152 -14.41 -14.99 -2.69
C ASP A 152 -13.89 -13.77 -3.45
N ILE A 153 -13.53 -12.68 -2.76
CA ILE A 153 -13.00 -11.45 -3.38
C ILE A 153 -11.90 -11.80 -4.39
N CYS A 154 -11.04 -12.76 -4.04
CA CYS A 154 -9.98 -13.22 -4.94
C CYS A 154 -10.46 -14.16 -6.07
N GLU A 155 -11.68 -14.67 -6.03
CA GLU A 155 -12.27 -15.57 -7.03
C GLU A 155 -13.32 -14.90 -7.92
N LYS A 156 -13.90 -13.77 -7.49
CA LYS A 156 -15.07 -13.13 -8.13
C LYS A 156 -14.86 -12.78 -9.59
N ASP A 157 -13.63 -12.52 -10.01
CA ASP A 157 -13.24 -12.35 -11.41
C ASP A 157 -11.81 -12.84 -11.73
N GLY A 158 -11.07 -13.31 -10.71
CA GLY A 158 -9.67 -13.73 -10.83
C GLY A 158 -8.69 -12.60 -11.19
N LYS A 159 -9.10 -11.34 -11.04
CA LYS A 159 -8.31 -10.15 -11.33
C LYS A 159 -7.91 -9.39 -10.07
N GLU A 160 -8.70 -9.48 -9.00
CA GLU A 160 -8.36 -8.81 -7.74
C GLU A 160 -7.02 -9.28 -7.21
N VAL A 161 -6.13 -8.36 -6.86
CA VAL A 161 -4.77 -8.64 -6.40
C VAL A 161 -4.61 -8.39 -4.91
N GLY A 162 -5.43 -7.53 -4.34
CA GLY A 162 -5.50 -7.25 -2.92
C GLY A 162 -6.75 -6.46 -2.59
N GLU A 163 -7.05 -6.39 -1.30
CA GLU A 163 -8.08 -5.50 -0.77
C GLU A 163 -7.68 -5.08 0.65
N THR A 164 -7.89 -3.81 0.96
CA THR A 164 -7.76 -3.29 2.31
C THR A 164 -9.12 -2.94 2.88
N PHE A 165 -9.41 -3.53 4.03
CA PHE A 165 -10.65 -3.29 4.73
C PHE A 165 -10.50 -2.01 5.57
N SER A 166 -11.21 -0.97 5.11
CA SER A 166 -11.10 0.39 5.67
C SER A 166 -11.48 0.44 7.16
N PRO A 167 -11.12 1.51 7.89
CA PRO A 167 -11.43 1.65 9.33
C PRO A 167 -12.92 1.55 9.73
N ARG A 168 -13.83 1.62 8.74
CA ARG A 168 -15.29 1.44 8.92
C ARG A 168 -15.80 0.11 8.40
N ALA A 169 -14.95 -0.65 7.72
CA ALA A 169 -15.25 -2.03 7.40
C ALA A 169 -15.28 -2.85 8.69
N TRP A 170 -15.97 -3.97 8.61
CA TRP A 170 -16.12 -4.98 9.65
C TRP A 170 -14.80 -5.63 10.12
N LEU A 171 -13.73 -5.56 9.33
CA LEU A 171 -12.36 -5.93 9.72
C LEU A 171 -11.41 -4.74 9.47
N PRO A 172 -11.50 -3.67 10.27
CA PRO A 172 -10.72 -2.49 10.02
C PRO A 172 -9.23 -2.77 10.13
N GLY A 173 -8.43 -2.21 9.22
CA GLY A 173 -6.98 -2.44 9.25
C GLY A 173 -6.60 -3.88 8.93
N MET A 174 -7.31 -4.51 8.00
CA MET A 174 -6.88 -5.78 7.40
C MET A 174 -6.44 -5.53 5.97
N ILE A 175 -5.29 -6.10 5.59
CA ILE A 175 -4.87 -6.21 4.19
C ILE A 175 -5.01 -7.67 3.79
N MET A 176 -5.74 -7.92 2.72
CA MET A 176 -5.82 -9.22 2.08
C MET A 176 -5.07 -9.17 0.74
N LEU A 177 -4.21 -10.14 0.46
CA LEU A 177 -3.56 -10.26 -0.85
C LEU A 177 -3.98 -11.54 -1.57
N CYS A 178 -4.43 -11.41 -2.81
CA CYS A 178 -4.88 -12.52 -3.64
C CYS A 178 -3.69 -13.21 -4.33
N MET A 179 -2.87 -13.95 -3.57
CA MET A 179 -1.61 -14.52 -4.07
C MET A 179 -1.74 -15.38 -5.34
N ASN A 180 -2.90 -16.03 -5.56
CA ASN A 180 -3.15 -16.81 -6.77
C ASN A 180 -3.33 -15.94 -8.03
N ASN A 181 -3.88 -14.73 -7.88
CA ASN A 181 -4.08 -13.78 -8.98
C ASN A 181 -2.80 -12.99 -9.24
N ILE A 182 -2.16 -12.57 -8.15
CA ILE A 182 -0.80 -12.03 -8.09
C ILE A 182 0.22 -12.94 -8.79
N ALA A 183 0.08 -14.27 -8.69
CA ALA A 183 0.98 -15.22 -9.33
C ALA A 183 1.02 -15.09 -10.88
N ARG A 184 0.13 -14.28 -11.47
CA ARG A 184 0.05 -14.01 -12.90
C ARG A 184 0.68 -12.67 -13.31
N LEU A 185 1.09 -11.86 -12.34
CA LEU A 185 1.67 -10.53 -12.55
C LEU A 185 3.21 -10.58 -12.66
N HIS A 186 3.82 -9.45 -13.04
CA HIS A 186 5.27 -9.30 -13.14
C HIS A 186 5.97 -9.62 -11.81
N HIS A 187 6.68 -10.75 -11.78
CA HIS A 187 7.44 -11.20 -10.62
C HIS A 187 8.79 -10.49 -10.51
N GLY A 188 9.17 -10.18 -9.28
CA GLY A 188 10.48 -9.63 -8.96
C GLY A 188 10.44 -8.82 -7.68
N LEU A 189 11.60 -8.33 -7.29
CA LEU A 189 11.77 -7.27 -6.31
C LEU A 189 12.35 -6.05 -7.00
N LEU A 190 12.13 -4.86 -6.47
CA LEU A 190 12.63 -3.61 -7.05
C LEU A 190 14.15 -3.65 -7.29
N PRO A 191 15.00 -4.15 -6.37
CA PRO A 191 16.45 -4.25 -6.60
C PRO A 191 16.87 -5.13 -7.79
N ASP A 192 15.98 -6.00 -8.28
CA ASP A 192 16.26 -6.88 -9.41
C ASP A 192 15.97 -6.21 -10.77
N LEU A 193 15.33 -5.03 -10.76
CA LEU A 193 15.05 -4.27 -11.97
C LEU A 193 16.35 -3.86 -12.68
N GLN A 194 16.37 -4.00 -14.00
CA GLN A 194 17.54 -3.65 -14.79
C GLN A 194 17.75 -2.14 -14.83
N PRO A 195 19.00 -1.65 -14.78
CA PRO A 195 19.28 -0.22 -14.91
C PRO A 195 18.75 0.35 -16.22
N ILE A 196 18.25 1.57 -16.15
CA ILE A 196 17.61 2.25 -17.28
C ILE A 196 18.70 2.88 -18.15
N ARG A 197 18.66 2.56 -19.45
CA ARG A 197 19.69 2.95 -20.43
C ARG A 197 19.20 3.88 -21.52
N GLN A 198 17.90 4.11 -21.59
CA GLN A 198 17.27 4.96 -22.60
C GLN A 198 16.00 5.61 -22.03
N SER A 199 15.66 6.80 -22.55
CA SER A 199 14.39 7.47 -22.25
C SER A 199 13.21 6.67 -22.81
N GLY A 200 12.01 6.94 -22.30
CA GLY A 200 10.75 6.38 -22.82
C GLY A 200 10.17 5.21 -22.01
N LEU A 201 10.88 4.65 -21.02
CA LEU A 201 10.28 3.73 -20.05
C LEU A 201 9.22 4.47 -19.23
N ARG A 202 7.99 3.97 -19.24
CA ARG A 202 6.91 4.48 -18.40
C ARG A 202 6.97 3.89 -16.99
N VAL A 203 6.51 4.62 -15.99
CA VAL A 203 6.57 4.18 -14.58
C VAL A 203 5.73 2.92 -14.34
N ASP A 204 4.56 2.80 -14.96
CA ASP A 204 3.69 1.61 -14.87
C ASP A 204 4.34 0.35 -15.44
N GLN A 205 5.18 0.47 -16.47
CA GLN A 205 5.93 -0.66 -17.03
C GLN A 205 7.00 -1.22 -16.08
N ALA A 206 7.38 -0.46 -15.05
CA ALA A 206 8.29 -0.89 -14.01
C ALA A 206 7.57 -1.38 -12.74
N ALA A 207 6.23 -1.30 -12.70
CA ALA A 207 5.46 -1.76 -11.55
C ALA A 207 5.57 -3.28 -11.43
N LEU A 208 5.94 -3.74 -10.23
CA LEU A 208 6.08 -5.15 -9.88
C LEU A 208 4.92 -5.59 -9.02
N THR A 209 4.72 -6.90 -8.93
CA THR A 209 3.70 -7.46 -8.02
C THR A 209 3.87 -7.01 -6.57
N SER A 210 5.11 -6.74 -6.14
CA SER A 210 5.42 -6.23 -4.80
C SER A 210 4.79 -4.87 -4.50
N THR A 211 4.47 -4.08 -5.54
CA THR A 211 3.91 -2.75 -5.38
C THR A 211 2.44 -2.80 -4.97
N THR A 212 1.73 -3.92 -5.19
CA THR A 212 0.36 -4.11 -4.68
C THR A 212 0.29 -3.91 -3.16
N LEU A 213 1.22 -4.50 -2.40
CA LEU A 213 1.26 -4.29 -0.94
C LEU A 213 1.43 -2.81 -0.59
N PHE A 214 2.25 -2.07 -1.35
CA PHE A 214 2.45 -0.65 -1.12
C PHE A 214 1.17 0.15 -1.37
N HIS A 215 0.41 -0.17 -2.42
CA HIS A 215 -0.91 0.40 -2.68
C HIS A 215 -1.86 0.15 -1.49
N GLU A 216 -1.96 -1.10 -1.02
CA GLU A 216 -2.81 -1.46 0.12
C GLU A 216 -2.48 -0.70 1.42
N LEU A 217 -1.19 -0.43 1.67
CA LEU A 217 -0.79 0.37 2.83
C LEU A 217 -1.36 1.80 2.81
N PHE A 218 -1.67 2.36 1.63
CA PHE A 218 -2.28 3.67 1.54
C PHE A 218 -3.77 3.65 1.92
N HIS A 219 -4.49 2.59 1.60
CA HIS A 219 -5.88 2.44 2.08
C HIS A 219 -5.97 2.48 3.62
N LEU A 220 -4.92 2.07 4.35
CA LEU A 220 -4.87 2.14 5.81
C LEU A 220 -4.74 3.58 6.37
N VAL A 221 -4.15 4.50 5.62
CA VAL A 221 -3.79 5.84 6.13
C VAL A 221 -4.59 6.98 5.50
N LEU A 222 -5.20 6.73 4.35
CA LEU A 222 -6.05 7.70 3.68
C LEU A 222 -7.39 7.84 4.41
N PRO A 223 -7.96 9.07 4.43
CA PRO A 223 -9.23 9.31 5.10
C PRO A 223 -10.40 8.72 4.32
N PHE A 224 -11.42 8.22 5.04
CA PHE A 224 -12.74 7.83 4.53
C PHE A 224 -12.73 6.98 3.25
N ASP A 225 -12.58 5.66 3.40
CA ASP A 225 -12.83 4.67 2.33
C ASP A 225 -12.28 5.13 0.97
N PRO A 226 -10.94 5.30 0.88
CA PRO A 226 -10.32 5.88 -0.30
C PRO A 226 -10.76 5.12 -1.54
N GLU A 227 -11.41 5.83 -2.46
CA GLU A 227 -11.85 5.28 -3.71
C GLU A 227 -10.63 5.06 -4.61
N ASP A 228 -10.55 3.89 -5.24
CA ASP A 228 -9.64 3.65 -6.34
C ASP A 228 -10.14 4.35 -7.60
N HIS A 229 -9.98 5.68 -7.60
CA HIS A 229 -10.45 6.55 -8.67
C HIS A 229 -9.83 6.20 -10.03
N ALA A 230 -8.62 5.61 -10.04
CA ALA A 230 -7.93 5.12 -11.23
C ALA A 230 -6.84 4.10 -10.87
N TYR A 231 -6.64 3.09 -11.73
CA TYR A 231 -5.55 2.10 -11.60
C TYR A 231 -4.44 2.27 -12.63
N ASP A 232 -4.79 2.62 -13.87
CA ASP A 232 -3.81 2.82 -14.94
C ASP A 232 -3.10 4.18 -14.80
N LEU A 233 -1.83 4.24 -15.20
CA LEU A 233 -1.04 5.47 -15.06
C LEU A 233 -1.67 6.63 -15.81
N ASP A 234 -2.14 6.41 -17.05
CA ASP A 234 -2.75 7.48 -17.84
C ASP A 234 -3.98 8.05 -17.12
N ASP A 235 -4.86 7.20 -16.60
CA ASP A 235 -6.04 7.64 -15.84
C ASP A 235 -5.66 8.37 -14.54
N CYS A 236 -4.66 7.85 -13.80
CA CYS A 236 -4.12 8.51 -12.61
C CYS A 236 -3.60 9.91 -12.91
N LEU A 237 -2.94 10.09 -14.06
CA LEU A 237 -2.44 11.39 -14.53
C LEU A 237 -3.55 12.34 -14.99
N HIS A 238 -4.79 11.89 -15.18
CA HIS A 238 -5.94 12.74 -15.51
C HIS A 238 -6.84 13.06 -14.30
N LEU A 239 -6.56 12.49 -13.13
CA LEU A 239 -7.30 12.80 -11.90
C LEU A 239 -7.18 14.28 -11.51
N THR A 240 -8.23 14.80 -10.88
CA THR A 240 -8.15 16.09 -10.18
C THR A 240 -7.23 16.01 -8.97
N ALA A 241 -6.74 17.15 -8.46
CA ALA A 241 -5.88 17.17 -7.27
C ALA A 241 -6.51 16.45 -6.06
N ARG A 242 -7.82 16.63 -5.85
CA ARG A 242 -8.55 15.97 -4.77
C ARG A 242 -8.55 14.45 -4.94
N GLN A 243 -8.98 13.98 -6.12
CA GLN A 243 -9.02 12.55 -6.42
C GLN A 243 -7.63 11.94 -6.32
N ALA A 244 -6.59 12.58 -6.86
CA ALA A 244 -5.24 12.05 -6.81
C ALA A 244 -4.69 11.93 -5.37
N VAL A 245 -5.02 12.88 -4.49
CA VAL A 245 -4.63 12.81 -3.07
C VAL A 245 -5.39 11.72 -2.30
N ASP A 246 -6.59 11.36 -2.76
CA ASP A 246 -7.42 10.32 -2.17
C ASP A 246 -7.25 8.94 -2.86
N ASN A 247 -6.45 8.85 -3.94
CA ASN A 247 -6.23 7.65 -4.74
C ASN A 247 -4.91 6.93 -4.37
N PRO A 248 -4.94 5.73 -3.76
CA PRO A 248 -3.75 4.95 -3.39
C PRO A 248 -2.78 4.73 -4.56
N GLN A 249 -3.31 4.48 -5.75
CA GLN A 249 -2.51 4.26 -6.94
C GLN A 249 -1.67 5.49 -7.36
N SER A 250 -2.13 6.70 -7.09
CA SER A 250 -1.33 7.91 -7.34
C SER A 250 -0.08 7.95 -6.45
N TYR A 251 -0.18 7.48 -5.21
CA TYR A 251 0.98 7.34 -4.31
C TYR A 251 1.94 6.25 -4.78
N LEU A 252 1.41 5.14 -5.29
CA LEU A 252 2.19 4.06 -5.89
C LEU A 252 3.09 4.59 -7.02
N PHE A 253 2.48 5.24 -8.02
CA PHE A 253 3.23 5.72 -9.18
C PHE A 253 4.19 6.85 -8.83
N PHE A 254 3.81 7.75 -7.91
CA PHE A 254 4.74 8.75 -7.39
C PHE A 254 5.96 8.08 -6.74
N ALA A 255 5.75 7.10 -5.87
CA ALA A 255 6.82 6.45 -5.13
C ALA A 255 7.75 5.64 -6.04
N LEU A 256 7.16 4.94 -7.01
CA LEU A 256 7.92 4.20 -8.00
C LEU A 256 8.74 5.13 -8.89
N ALA A 257 8.17 6.26 -9.34
CA ALA A 257 8.90 7.29 -10.07
C ALA A 257 10.08 7.85 -9.26
N ALA A 258 9.86 8.14 -7.96
CA ALA A 258 10.90 8.63 -7.06
C ALA A 258 12.03 7.61 -6.88
N TRP A 259 11.70 6.33 -6.66
CA TRP A 259 12.68 5.27 -6.53
C TRP A 259 13.46 5.03 -7.83
N LEU A 260 12.78 5.01 -8.99
CA LEU A 260 13.42 4.87 -10.30
C LEU A 260 14.40 6.01 -10.57
N ALA A 261 14.04 7.26 -10.24
CA ALA A 261 14.93 8.41 -10.37
C ALA A 261 16.14 8.31 -9.42
N HIS A 262 15.94 7.83 -8.19
CA HIS A 262 17.00 7.61 -7.22
C HIS A 262 18.04 6.60 -7.72
N GLU A 263 17.59 5.45 -8.21
CA GLU A 263 18.47 4.39 -8.73
C GLU A 263 19.07 4.72 -10.09
N ASN A 264 18.48 5.66 -10.84
CA ASN A 264 18.91 6.05 -12.17
C ASN A 264 19.13 7.56 -12.25
N PRO A 265 20.18 8.10 -11.60
CA PRO A 265 20.39 9.56 -11.42
C PRO A 265 20.66 10.35 -12.71
N ARG A 266 20.69 9.69 -13.87
CA ARG A 266 20.76 10.32 -15.21
C ARG A 266 19.39 10.47 -15.87
N TYR A 267 18.32 10.06 -15.19
CA TYR A 267 16.95 10.08 -15.70
C TYR A 267 16.01 10.70 -14.66
N SER A 268 15.13 11.57 -15.14
CA SER A 268 13.96 12.03 -14.40
C SER A 268 12.73 11.24 -14.84
N PHE A 269 11.85 10.94 -13.88
CA PHE A 269 10.52 10.35 -14.08
C PHE A 269 9.42 11.35 -13.70
N ALA A 270 9.75 12.65 -13.63
CA ALA A 270 8.84 13.69 -13.18
C ALA A 270 7.54 13.76 -13.99
N THR A 271 7.52 13.27 -15.23
CA THR A 271 6.34 13.24 -16.10
C THR A 271 5.66 11.86 -16.20
N GLY A 272 6.06 10.89 -15.37
CA GLY A 272 5.61 9.49 -15.47
C GLY A 272 6.32 8.66 -16.55
N VAL A 273 7.27 9.25 -17.27
CA VAL A 273 8.09 8.60 -18.30
C VAL A 273 9.55 9.04 -18.12
N SER A 274 10.49 8.10 -18.23
CA SER A 274 11.92 8.40 -18.16
C SER A 274 12.35 9.40 -19.22
N GLN A 275 13.00 10.46 -18.78
CA GLN A 275 13.66 11.46 -19.61
C GLN A 275 15.09 11.62 -19.12
N ARG A 276 16.06 11.50 -20.03
CA ARG A 276 17.46 11.75 -19.70
C ARG A 276 17.63 13.21 -19.27
N ILE A 277 18.34 13.41 -18.16
CA ILE A 277 18.76 14.72 -17.67
C ILE A 277 20.24 14.90 -18.01
N ASP A 278 20.55 15.98 -18.72
CA ASP A 278 21.87 16.29 -19.27
C ASP A 278 22.71 17.14 -18.31
#